data_AF-A0A7Y8A5Q3-F1
#
_entry.id   AF-A0A7Y8A5Q3-F1
#
_cell.length_a   1.000
_cell.length_b   1.000
_cell.length_c   1.000
_cell.angle_alpha   90.00
_cell.angle_beta   90.00
_cell.angle_gamma   90.00
#
_symmetry.space_group_name_H-M   'P 1'
#
loop_
_entity.id
_entity.type
_entity.pdbx_description
1 polymer ?
#
loop_
_entity_poly.entity_id
_entity_poly.type
_entity_poly.pdbx_seq_one_letter_code
_entity_poly.pdbx_strand_id
1 'polypeptide(L)'
;MTPTKSITERVWQAIGFEGLALLICTPLLTWIMDKPALEMGMVTLAISLMALVWNVMFNGLFDRLKVRLQLSGGVWTRVLHAVMFEGGLVAICVPLIAWWLNISLMQAFILDIGVLLFFLPYTYVYHWAYDAVREKFICRSELARDGR
;
A
#
# COMPACT_ATOMS: atom_id res chain seq x y z
N MET A 1 4.24 -16.25 23.00
CA MET A 1 3.19 -15.22 22.75
C MET A 1 3.87 -14.03 22.11
N THR A 2 3.76 -13.87 20.80
CA THR A 2 4.38 -12.74 20.09
C THR A 2 3.85 -11.42 20.67
N PRO A 3 4.70 -10.52 21.19
CA PRO A 3 4.24 -9.29 21.80
C PRO A 3 3.44 -8.49 20.77
N THR A 4 2.19 -8.20 21.12
CA THR A 4 1.25 -7.41 20.32
C THR A 4 1.92 -6.09 19.94
N LYS A 5 2.28 -5.91 18.65
CA LYS A 5 2.90 -4.66 18.16
C LYS A 5 2.09 -3.46 18.65
N SER A 6 2.73 -2.57 19.39
CA SER A 6 2.08 -1.39 19.97
C SER A 6 1.48 -0.53 18.85
N ILE A 7 0.32 0.08 19.08
CA ILE A 7 -0.32 1.00 18.10
C ILE A 7 0.68 2.09 17.69
N THR A 8 1.52 2.55 18.62
CA THR A 8 2.58 3.53 18.37
C THR A 8 3.61 3.05 17.35
N GLU A 9 4.05 1.78 17.41
CA GLU A 9 4.98 1.22 16.43
C GLU A 9 4.39 1.14 15.04
N ARG A 10 3.09 0.80 14.95
CA ARG A 10 2.36 0.74 13.67
C ARG A 10 2.23 2.12 13.03
N VAL A 11 1.98 3.15 13.85
CA VAL A 11 1.91 4.54 13.38
C VAL A 11 3.26 5.02 12.88
N TRP A 12 4.35 4.78 13.61
CA TRP A 12 5.70 5.14 13.14
C TRP A 12 6.10 4.40 11.86
N GLN A 13 5.72 3.12 11.76
CA GLN A 13 5.92 2.32 10.55
C GLN A 13 5.12 2.89 9.37
N ALA A 14 3.85 3.25 9.58
CA ALA A 14 3.02 3.85 8.54
C ALA A 14 3.58 5.22 8.09
N ILE A 15 3.98 6.08 9.04
CA ILE A 15 4.57 7.39 8.72
C ILE A 15 5.88 7.23 7.94
N GLY A 16 6.75 6.30 8.34
CA GLY A 16 8.00 6.04 7.64
C GLY A 16 7.78 5.48 6.23
N PHE A 17 6.80 4.59 6.08
CA PHE A 17 6.39 4.04 4.79
C PHE A 17 5.85 5.12 3.86
N GLU A 18 4.95 5.97 4.35
CA GLU A 18 4.38 7.06 3.56
C GLU A 18 5.45 8.10 3.19
N GLY A 19 6.35 8.40 4.12
CA GLY A 19 7.44 9.35 3.93
C GLY A 19 8.44 8.90 2.87
N LEU A 20 8.86 7.63 2.89
CA LEU A 20 9.73 7.09 1.84
C LEU A 20 9.01 7.02 0.49
N ALA A 21 7.74 6.62 0.49
CA ALA A 21 6.94 6.55 -0.73
C ALA A 21 6.83 7.94 -1.37
N LEU A 22 6.54 8.98 -0.60
CA LEU A 22 6.58 10.37 -1.04
C LEU A 22 7.94 10.77 -1.60
N LEU A 23 9.03 10.45 -0.89
CA LEU A 23 10.39 10.83 -1.27
C LEU A 23 10.81 10.25 -2.62
N ILE A 24 10.32 9.06 -2.97
CA ILE A 24 10.65 8.39 -4.23
C ILE A 24 9.62 8.67 -5.33
N CYS A 25 8.32 8.53 -5.03
CA CYS A 25 7.26 8.70 -6.02
C CYS A 25 7.10 10.15 -6.46
N THR A 26 7.26 11.14 -5.57
CA THR A 26 7.09 12.56 -5.94
C THR A 26 8.05 13.00 -7.05
N PRO A 27 9.39 12.84 -6.93
CA PRO A 27 10.30 13.24 -8.00
C PRO A 27 10.12 12.39 -9.27
N LEU A 28 9.83 11.09 -9.12
CA LEU A 28 9.57 10.21 -10.27
C LEU A 28 8.35 10.67 -11.07
N LEU A 29 7.25 10.94 -10.38
CA LEU A 29 6.00 11.38 -10.99
C LEU A 29 6.09 12.79 -11.55
N THR A 30 6.80 13.71 -10.87
CA THR A 30 7.11 15.04 -11.41
C THR A 30 7.91 14.93 -12.70
N TRP A 31 8.89 14.04 -12.77
CA TRP A 31 9.68 13.84 -13.98
C TRP A 31 8.86 13.26 -15.15
N ILE A 32 7.92 12.35 -14.87
CA ILE A 32 7.07 11.72 -15.90
C ILE A 32 5.96 12.68 -16.37
N MET A 33 5.33 13.40 -15.44
CA MET A 33 4.13 14.21 -15.70
C MET A 33 4.44 15.69 -15.98
N ASP A 34 5.69 16.11 -15.82
CA ASP A 34 6.15 17.49 -15.98
C ASP A 34 5.33 18.50 -15.15
N LYS A 35 5.04 18.11 -13.90
CA LYS A 35 4.18 18.84 -12.96
C LYS A 35 4.88 19.20 -11.65
N PRO A 36 4.42 20.27 -10.95
CA PRO A 36 5.01 20.69 -9.68
C PRO A 36 5.10 19.55 -8.66
N ALA A 37 6.25 19.42 -7.99
CA ALA A 37 6.48 18.39 -6.97
C ALA A 37 5.44 18.41 -5.84
N LEU A 38 4.95 19.60 -5.48
CA LEU A 38 3.92 19.72 -4.45
C LEU A 38 2.59 19.09 -4.90
N GLU A 39 2.18 19.28 -6.16
CA GLU A 39 0.98 18.64 -6.70
C GLU A 39 1.14 17.12 -6.77
N MET A 40 2.27 16.64 -7.26
CA MET A 40 2.52 15.19 -7.38
C MET A 40 2.66 14.50 -6.02
N GLY A 41 3.21 15.19 -5.02
CA GLY A 41 3.26 14.70 -3.63
C GLY A 41 1.86 14.58 -3.03
N MET A 42 1.00 15.59 -3.22
CA MET A 42 -0.40 15.52 -2.77
C MET A 42 -1.17 14.40 -3.45
N VAL A 43 -0.99 14.22 -4.76
CA VAL A 43 -1.64 13.14 -5.53
C VAL A 43 -1.16 11.78 -5.06
N THR A 44 0.15 11.60 -4.84
CA THR A 44 0.72 10.36 -4.30
C THR A 44 0.10 10.01 -2.95
N LEU A 45 0.03 10.97 -2.03
CA LEU A 45 -0.61 10.80 -0.71
C LEU A 45 -2.11 10.48 -0.82
N ALA A 46 -2.82 11.16 -1.73
CA ALA A 46 -4.24 10.93 -1.92
C ALA A 46 -4.49 9.51 -2.46
N ILE A 47 -3.69 9.05 -3.44
CA ILE A 47 -3.79 7.71 -4.01
C ILE A 47 -3.44 6.65 -2.98
N SER A 48 -2.36 6.82 -2.20
CA SER A 48 -1.97 5.84 -1.18
C SER A 48 -3.02 5.70 -0.09
N LEU A 49 -3.56 6.82 0.41
CA LEU A 49 -4.66 6.82 1.38
C LEU A 49 -5.91 6.17 0.80
N MET A 50 -6.28 6.50 -0.44
CA MET A 50 -7.42 5.90 -1.13
C MET A 50 -7.24 4.39 -1.28
N ALA A 51 -6.06 3.94 -1.67
CA ALA A 51 -5.74 2.52 -1.80
C ALA A 51 -5.82 1.79 -0.45
N LEU A 52 -5.34 2.39 0.64
CA LEU A 52 -5.48 1.83 2.00
C LEU A 52 -6.94 1.70 2.42
N VAL A 53 -7.74 2.75 2.21
CA VAL A 53 -9.17 2.76 2.51
C VAL A 53 -9.90 1.70 1.68
N TRP A 54 -9.63 1.64 0.37
CA TRP A 54 -10.20 0.66 -0.53
C TRP A 54 -9.83 -0.78 -0.14
N ASN A 55 -8.57 -1.03 0.23
CA ASN A 55 -8.11 -2.33 0.70
C ASN A 55 -8.89 -2.81 1.94
N VAL A 56 -9.04 -1.94 2.94
CA VAL A 56 -9.80 -2.28 4.15
C VAL A 56 -11.29 -2.49 3.84
N MET A 57 -11.89 -1.60 3.05
CA MET A 57 -13.30 -1.69 2.67
C MET A 57 -13.60 -2.94 1.85
N PHE A 58 -12.79 -3.21 0.81
CA PHE A 58 -12.99 -4.34 -0.09
C PHE A 58 -12.77 -5.67 0.62
N ASN A 59 -11.69 -5.81 1.39
CA ASN A 59 -11.45 -7.03 2.18
C ASN A 59 -12.60 -7.27 3.15
N GLY A 60 -13.07 -6.23 3.86
CA GLY A 60 -14.19 -6.35 4.79
C GLY A 60 -15.51 -6.74 4.10
N LEU A 61 -15.79 -6.18 2.92
CA LEU A 61 -16.98 -6.52 2.15
C LEU A 61 -16.90 -7.94 1.59
N PHE A 62 -15.75 -8.30 1.03
CA PHE A 62 -15.54 -9.60 0.40
C PHE A 62 -15.54 -10.74 1.42
N ASP A 63 -15.00 -10.53 2.62
CA ASP A 63 -15.05 -11.51 3.71
C ASP A 63 -16.50 -11.78 4.14
N ARG A 64 -17.32 -10.73 4.30
CA ARG A 64 -18.75 -10.88 4.58
C ARG A 64 -19.49 -11.61 3.46
N LEU A 65 -19.13 -11.30 2.21
CA LEU A 65 -19.71 -11.94 1.04
C LEU A 65 -19.34 -13.42 0.94
N LYS A 66 -18.07 -13.76 1.21
CA LYS A 66 -17.58 -15.14 1.30
C LYS A 66 -18.36 -15.96 2.31
N VAL A 67 -18.55 -15.41 3.51
CA VAL A 67 -19.32 -16.07 4.58
C VAL A 67 -20.78 -16.26 4.16
N ARG A 68 -21.40 -15.24 3.56
CA ARG A 68 -22.80 -15.29 3.12
C ARG A 68 -23.04 -16.26 1.95
N LEU A 69 -22.11 -16.33 1.02
CA LEU A 69 -22.22 -17.16 -0.19
C LEU A 69 -21.54 -18.53 -0.06
N GLN A 70 -20.98 -18.86 1.10
CA GLN A 70 -20.22 -20.09 1.36
C GLN A 70 -19.18 -20.39 0.26
N LEU A 71 -18.51 -19.34 -0.23
CA LEU A 71 -17.55 -19.49 -1.32
C LEU A 71 -16.36 -20.33 -0.86
N SER A 72 -16.06 -21.40 -1.61
CA SER A 72 -14.89 -22.25 -1.33
C SER A 72 -13.59 -21.44 -1.41
N GLY A 73 -12.58 -21.81 -0.63
CA GLY A 73 -11.24 -21.18 -0.66
C GLY A 73 -10.39 -21.49 -1.90
N GLY A 74 -11.01 -21.92 -3.00
CA GLY A 74 -10.35 -22.39 -4.21
C GLY A 74 -9.60 -21.28 -4.97
N VAL A 75 -8.77 -21.69 -5.93
CA VAL A 75 -8.01 -20.78 -6.80
C VAL A 75 -8.93 -19.79 -7.52
N TRP A 76 -10.10 -20.23 -7.99
CA TRP A 76 -11.10 -19.38 -8.63
C TRP A 76 -11.57 -18.22 -7.77
N THR A 77 -11.80 -18.44 -6.47
CA THR A 77 -12.22 -17.38 -5.55
C THR A 77 -11.12 -16.38 -5.30
N ARG A 78 -9.85 -16.80 -5.37
CA ARG A 78 -8.69 -15.87 -5.30
C ARG A 78 -8.55 -15.04 -6.56
N VAL A 79 -8.74 -15.64 -7.74
CA VAL A 79 -8.71 -14.90 -9.01
C VAL A 79 -9.86 -13.91 -9.06
N LEU A 80 -11.08 -14.31 -8.72
CA LEU A 80 -12.23 -13.41 -8.65
C LEU A 80 -11.98 -12.25 -7.67
N HIS A 81 -11.43 -12.56 -6.49
CA HIS A 81 -11.05 -11.54 -5.52
C HIS A 81 -10.06 -10.53 -6.10
N ALA A 82 -8.96 -11.00 -6.69
CA ALA A 82 -7.93 -10.14 -7.27
C ALA A 82 -8.49 -9.28 -8.42
N VAL A 83 -9.25 -9.88 -9.34
CA VAL A 83 -9.84 -9.15 -10.47
C VAL A 83 -10.86 -8.10 -10.00
N MET A 84 -11.71 -8.43 -9.02
CA MET A 84 -12.67 -7.46 -8.49
C MET A 84 -12.00 -6.38 -7.65
N PHE A 85 -10.95 -6.72 -6.90
CA PHE A 85 -10.17 -5.77 -6.11
C PHE A 85 -9.50 -4.74 -7.02
N GLU A 86 -8.71 -5.24 -7.97
CA GLU A 86 -7.94 -4.42 -8.91
C GLU A 86 -8.86 -3.64 -9.83
N GLY A 87 -9.85 -4.30 -10.43
CA GLY A 87 -10.80 -3.67 -11.33
C GLY A 87 -11.62 -2.58 -10.65
N GLY A 88 -12.04 -2.80 -9.40
CA GLY A 88 -12.76 -1.79 -8.62
C GLY A 88 -11.88 -0.62 -8.21
N LEU A 89 -10.62 -0.88 -7.83
CA LEU A 89 -9.64 0.17 -7.52
C LEU A 89 -9.39 1.04 -8.75
N VAL A 90 -9.04 0.43 -9.89
CA VAL A 90 -8.79 1.12 -11.16
C VAL A 90 -10.00 1.95 -11.59
N ALA A 91 -11.22 1.41 -11.48
CA ALA A 91 -12.44 2.11 -11.88
C ALA A 91 -12.71 3.39 -11.07
N ILE A 92 -12.17 3.50 -9.85
CA ILE A 92 -12.32 4.68 -8.99
C ILE A 92 -11.08 5.59 -9.07
N CYS A 93 -9.89 5.01 -8.95
CA CYS A 93 -8.63 5.75 -8.95
C CYS A 93 -8.33 6.41 -10.30
N VAL A 94 -8.51 5.70 -11.42
CA VAL A 94 -8.13 6.23 -12.75
C VAL A 94 -8.94 7.46 -13.14
N PRO A 95 -10.29 7.48 -13.05
CA PRO A 95 -11.06 8.68 -13.36
C PRO A 95 -10.76 9.83 -12.41
N LEU A 96 -10.52 9.55 -11.12
CA LEU A 96 -10.19 10.55 -10.13
C LEU A 96 -8.84 11.22 -10.44
N ILE A 97 -7.81 10.42 -10.75
CA ILE A 97 -6.47 10.90 -11.12
C ILE A 97 -6.53 11.67 -12.44
N ALA A 98 -7.23 11.14 -13.45
CA ALA A 98 -7.40 11.79 -14.74
C ALA A 98 -8.05 13.17 -14.60
N TRP A 99 -9.11 13.26 -13.79
CA TRP A 99 -9.79 14.52 -13.49
C TRP A 99 -8.90 15.48 -12.69
N TRP A 100 -8.21 15.00 -11.66
CA TRP A 100 -7.35 15.82 -10.80
C TRP A 100 -6.15 16.39 -11.56
N LEU A 101 -5.46 15.55 -12.32
CA LEU A 101 -4.27 15.93 -13.07
C LEU A 101 -4.60 16.51 -14.46
N ASN A 102 -5.87 16.52 -14.87
CA ASN A 102 -6.29 16.94 -16.20
C ASN A 102 -5.52 16.20 -17.31
N ILE A 103 -5.35 14.89 -17.13
CA ILE A 103 -4.66 13.99 -18.07
C ILE A 103 -5.66 13.03 -18.71
N SER A 104 -5.26 12.39 -19.81
CA SER A 104 -6.11 11.37 -20.44
C SER A 104 -6.31 10.15 -19.52
N LEU A 105 -7.44 9.47 -19.67
CA LEU A 105 -7.72 8.22 -18.93
C LEU A 105 -6.62 7.17 -19.16
N MET A 106 -6.04 7.12 -20.35
CA MET A 106 -4.94 6.20 -20.65
C MET A 106 -3.66 6.55 -19.87
N GLN A 107 -3.30 7.84 -19.79
CA GLN A 107 -2.16 8.28 -18.98
C GLN A 107 -2.38 8.00 -17.49
N ALA A 108 -3.59 8.26 -16.98
CA ALA A 108 -3.94 7.94 -15.60
C ALA A 108 -3.89 6.44 -15.32
N PHE A 109 -4.34 5.60 -16.25
CA PHE A 109 -4.25 4.14 -16.15
C PHE A 109 -2.79 3.64 -16.15
N ILE A 110 -1.94 4.19 -17.02
CA ILE A 110 -0.50 3.86 -17.03
C ILE A 110 0.16 4.30 -15.73
N LEU A 111 -0.20 5.47 -15.21
CA LEU A 111 0.29 5.97 -13.92
C LEU A 111 -0.13 5.05 -12.77
N ASP A 112 -1.40 4.63 -12.75
CA ASP A 112 -1.95 3.73 -11.74
C ASP A 112 -1.21 2.38 -11.73
N ILE A 113 -1.01 1.76 -12.90
CA ILE A 113 -0.19 0.54 -13.05
C ILE A 113 1.25 0.77 -12.60
N GLY A 114 1.86 1.89 -12.99
CA GLY A 114 3.24 2.22 -12.61
C GLY A 114 3.41 2.36 -11.10
N VAL A 115 2.48 3.05 -10.44
CA VAL A 115 2.45 3.20 -8.99
C VAL A 115 2.22 1.85 -8.32
N LEU A 116 1.29 1.04 -8.81
CA LEU A 116 0.99 -0.28 -8.24
C LEU A 116 2.17 -1.24 -8.35
N LEU A 117 2.81 -1.31 -9.53
CA LEU A 117 4.02 -2.11 -9.77
C LEU A 117 5.21 -1.63 -8.93
N PHE A 118 5.27 -0.34 -8.60
CA PHE A 118 6.29 0.19 -7.69
C PHE A 118 5.98 -0.16 -6.22
N PHE A 119 4.73 0.01 -5.79
CA PHE A 119 4.31 -0.22 -4.41
C PHE A 119 4.41 -1.68 -3.98
N LEU A 120 4.18 -2.64 -4.89
CA LEU A 120 4.29 -4.09 -4.60
C LEU A 120 5.68 -4.49 -4.06
N PRO A 121 6.79 -4.32 -4.81
CA PRO A 121 8.12 -4.63 -4.31
C PRO A 121 8.55 -3.68 -3.20
N TYR A 122 8.17 -2.41 -3.26
CA TYR A 122 8.48 -1.42 -2.21
C TYR A 122 7.93 -1.85 -0.85
N THR A 123 6.65 -2.25 -0.79
CA THR A 123 6.01 -2.71 0.45
C THR A 123 6.68 -3.96 0.99
N TYR A 124 7.04 -4.90 0.10
CA TYR A 124 7.75 -6.11 0.48
C TYR A 124 9.12 -5.80 1.11
N VAL A 125 9.93 -4.96 0.45
CA VAL A 125 11.26 -4.57 0.95
C VAL A 125 11.16 -3.79 2.25
N TYR A 126 10.20 -2.87 2.37
CA TYR A 126 9.98 -2.09 3.58
C TYR A 126 9.58 -2.96 4.77
N HIS A 127 8.63 -3.89 4.56
CA HIS A 127 8.26 -4.86 5.60
C HIS A 127 9.44 -5.74 6.01
N TRP A 128 10.20 -6.26 5.04
CA TRP A 128 11.39 -7.07 5.31
C TRP A 128 12.45 -6.30 6.10
N ALA A 129 12.76 -5.06 5.71
CA ALA A 129 13.72 -4.21 6.42
C ALA A 129 13.27 -3.92 7.85
N TYR A 130 11.98 -3.64 8.06
CA TYR A 130 11.42 -3.41 9.39
C TYR A 130 11.54 -4.64 10.29
N ASP A 131 11.20 -5.82 9.77
CA ASP A 131 11.30 -7.07 10.52
C ASP A 131 12.76 -7.44 10.82
N ALA A 132 13.70 -7.21 9.89
CA ALA A 132 15.14 -7.41 10.12
C ALA A 132 15.73 -6.47 11.19
N VAL A 133 15.29 -5.21 11.23
CA VAL A 133 15.68 -4.27 12.29
C VAL A 133 15.11 -4.72 13.63
N ARG A 134 13.84 -5.13 13.66
CA ARG A 134 13.18 -5.61 14.87
C ARG A 134 13.85 -6.87 15.44
N GLU A 135 14.22 -7.83 14.61
CA GLU A 135 14.99 -9.02 15.03
C GLU A 135 16.33 -8.64 15.65
N LYS A 136 17.07 -7.68 15.06
CA LYS A 136 18.32 -7.19 15.63
C LYS A 136 18.16 -6.52 16.99
N PHE A 137 17.08 -5.77 17.21
CA PHE A 137 16.80 -5.14 18.50
C PHE A 137 16.37 -6.16 19.57
N ILE A 138 15.55 -7.16 19.21
CA ILE A 138 15.12 -8.21 20.14
C ILE A 138 16.32 -9.10 20.54
N CYS A 139 17.14 -9.53 19.59
CA CYS A 139 18.35 -10.34 19.86
C CYS A 139 19.36 -9.60 20.77
N ARG A 140 19.51 -8.28 20.62
CA ARG A 140 20.33 -7.46 21.54
C ARG A 140 19.76 -7.41 22.96
N SER A 141 18.44 -7.47 23.12
CA SER A 141 17.79 -7.40 24.44
C SER A 141 17.88 -8.72 25.22
N GLU A 142 17.92 -9.88 24.55
CA GLU A 142 18.12 -11.18 25.19
C GLU A 142 19.58 -11.39 25.64
N LEU A 143 20.57 -11.01 24.83
CA LEU A 143 21.99 -11.09 25.21
C LEU A 143 22.34 -10.17 26.40
N ALA A 144 21.62 -9.05 26.58
CA ALA A 144 21.78 -8.16 27.74
C ALA A 144 21.06 -8.67 29.01
N ARG A 145 20.18 -9.68 28.89
CA ARG A 145 19.44 -10.28 29.99
C ARG A 145 20.08 -11.59 30.48
N ASP A 146 20.76 -12.32 29.61
CA ASP A 146 21.46 -13.58 29.92
C ASP A 146 22.88 -13.37 30.49
N GLY A 147 23.39 -12.14 30.43
CA GLY A 147 24.67 -11.73 31.03
C GLY A 147 24.57 -11.20 32.47
N ARG A 148 23.48 -11.50 33.20
CA ARG A 148 23.24 -11.02 34.57
C ARG A 148 22.98 -12.16 35.55
#